data_AF-A0AAW0X0L5-F1
#
_entry.id   AF-A0AAW0X0L5-F1
#
_cell.length_a   1.000
_cell.length_b   1.000
_cell.length_c   1.000
_cell.angle_alpha   90.00
_cell.angle_beta   90.00
_cell.angle_gamma   90.00
#
_symmetry.space_group_name_H-M   'P 1'
#
loop_
_entity.id
_entity.type
_entity.pdbx_description
1 polymer ?
#
loop_
_entity_poly.entity_id
_entity_poly.type
_entity_poly.pdbx_seq_one_letter_code
_entity_poly.pdbx_strand_id
1 'polypeptide(L)'
;TGYKVLLHIVHLDMFTRYPSNANCSNEYVAVLDGGLVDSPLRGKYCGSQVPRSIVSSSEYLTVHLVNEYSSVSFRAVYSVFTSRCGGELTSASGELASPQYPEPYPANFECEWSISAGP
;
A
#
# COMPACT_ATOMS: atom_id res chain seq x y z
N THR A 1 -4.73 -18.45 -5.34
CA THR A 1 -4.74 -18.08 -3.91
C THR A 1 -3.69 -17.00 -3.75
N GLY A 2 -3.95 -15.92 -3.04
CA GLY A 2 -2.90 -14.91 -2.90
C GLY A 2 -3.33 -13.76 -2.03
N TYR A 3 -2.79 -13.75 -0.83
CA TYR A 3 -2.87 -12.61 0.06
C TYR A 3 -2.19 -11.41 -0.59
N LYS A 4 -2.69 -10.22 -0.31
CA LYS A 4 -2.07 -8.95 -0.68
C LYS A 4 -1.79 -8.16 0.58
N VAL A 5 -0.78 -7.31 0.48
CA VAL A 5 -0.36 -6.40 1.53
C VAL A 5 -0.83 -5.00 1.15
N LEU A 6 -1.58 -4.37 2.06
CA LEU A 6 -1.84 -2.94 2.05
C LEU A 6 -0.84 -2.29 2.99
N LEU A 7 0.06 -1.46 2.46
CA LEU A 7 1.02 -0.69 3.22
C LEU A 7 0.53 0.76 3.35
N HIS A 8 0.42 1.25 4.57
CA HIS A 8 0.10 2.64 4.88
C HIS A 8 1.27 3.27 5.62
N ILE A 9 2.00 4.16 4.96
CA ILE A 9 3.04 4.97 5.60
C ILE A 9 2.32 6.01 6.45
N VAL A 10 2.54 6.02 7.77
CA VAL A 10 1.87 6.95 8.70
C VAL A 10 2.76 8.12 9.07
N HIS A 11 4.08 7.97 8.92
CA HIS A 11 5.03 9.02 9.17
C HIS A 11 6.27 8.82 8.29
N LEU A 12 6.69 9.89 7.65
CA LEU A 12 7.94 9.97 6.91
C LEU A 12 8.50 11.37 7.15
N ASP A 13 9.70 11.44 7.71
CA ASP A 13 10.48 12.67 7.78
C ASP A 13 11.94 12.32 7.50
N MET A 14 12.44 12.83 6.37
CA MET A 14 13.80 12.63 5.89
C MET A 14 14.35 13.99 5.49
N PHE A 15 15.25 14.51 6.33
CA PHE A 15 15.90 15.80 6.07
C PHE A 15 16.96 15.63 5.00
N THR A 16 16.67 15.98 3.75
CA THR A 16 17.65 15.86 2.67
C THR A 16 18.65 17.02 2.73
N ARG A 17 19.96 16.70 2.72
CA ARG A 17 21.01 17.73 2.74
C ARG A 17 21.07 18.56 1.44
N TYR A 18 20.55 18.02 0.34
CA TYR A 18 20.59 18.67 -0.98
C TYR A 18 19.18 19.03 -1.48
N PRO A 19 18.92 20.31 -1.82
CA PRO A 19 17.63 20.76 -2.35
C PRO A 19 17.32 20.23 -3.76
N SER A 20 18.32 19.73 -4.49
CA SER A 20 18.16 19.09 -5.81
C SER A 20 17.70 17.63 -5.74
N ASN A 21 17.43 17.09 -4.54
CA ASN A 21 16.87 15.76 -4.36
C ASN A 21 15.37 15.69 -4.73
N ALA A 22 14.90 16.55 -5.64
CA ALA A 22 13.51 16.57 -6.14
C ALA A 22 13.06 15.20 -6.66
N ASN A 23 14.00 14.37 -7.12
CA ASN A 23 13.74 13.02 -7.62
C ASN A 23 14.12 11.91 -6.63
N CYS A 24 14.41 12.26 -5.37
CA CYS A 24 14.83 11.32 -4.33
C CYS A 24 16.00 10.42 -4.76
N SER A 25 17.03 10.97 -5.43
CA SER A 25 18.06 10.16 -6.10
C SER A 25 18.95 9.39 -5.12
N ASN A 26 19.44 10.06 -4.08
CA ASN A 26 20.47 9.53 -3.17
C ASN A 26 19.91 9.05 -1.83
N GLU A 27 18.77 9.62 -1.43
CA GLU A 27 18.19 9.45 -0.11
C GLU A 27 16.69 9.22 -0.27
N TYR A 28 16.21 8.04 0.12
CA TYR A 28 14.84 7.64 -0.13
C TYR A 28 14.40 6.38 0.64
N VAL A 29 13.09 6.24 0.76
CA VAL A 29 12.40 4.97 1.02
C VAL A 29 11.79 4.48 -0.29
N ALA A 30 12.20 3.30 -0.75
CA ALA A 30 11.60 2.62 -1.88
C ALA A 30 10.67 1.52 -1.40
N VAL A 31 9.52 1.38 -2.06
CA VAL A 31 8.58 0.27 -1.87
C VAL A 31 8.58 -0.56 -3.15
N LEU A 32 8.90 -1.84 -3.04
CA LEU A 32 9.03 -2.78 -4.16
C LEU A 32 7.98 -3.89 -4.05
N ASP A 33 7.41 -4.29 -5.18
CA ASP A 33 6.34 -5.28 -5.29
C ASP A 33 6.91 -6.69 -5.41
N GLY A 34 7.27 -7.26 -4.27
CA GLY A 34 7.87 -8.58 -4.16
C GLY A 34 8.71 -8.73 -2.91
N GLY A 35 9.30 -9.91 -2.74
CA GLY A 35 10.08 -10.27 -1.55
C GLY A 35 11.56 -9.90 -1.62
N LEU A 36 12.00 -9.26 -2.72
CA LEU A 36 13.42 -8.99 -3.00
C LEU A 36 13.66 -7.52 -3.31
N VAL A 37 14.89 -7.04 -3.09
CA VAL A 37 15.30 -5.64 -3.32
C VAL A 37 15.36 -5.24 -4.80
N ASP A 38 15.37 -6.20 -5.72
CA ASP A 38 15.29 -6.03 -7.18
C ASP A 38 13.88 -6.22 -7.73
N SER A 39 12.88 -6.41 -6.85
CA SER A 39 11.48 -6.52 -7.24
C SER A 39 10.97 -5.21 -7.90
N PRO A 40 9.89 -5.25 -8.70
CA PRO A 40 9.36 -4.07 -9.38
C PRO A 40 9.09 -2.88 -8.44
N LEU A 41 9.59 -1.69 -8.79
CA LEU A 41 9.41 -0.48 -7.97
C LEU A 41 7.95 0.00 -8.01
N ARG A 42 7.32 0.19 -6.84
CA ARG A 42 5.99 0.82 -6.71
C ARG A 42 6.07 2.31 -6.46
N GLY A 43 7.09 2.75 -5.74
CA GLY A 43 7.27 4.15 -5.41
C GLY A 43 8.56 4.42 -4.65
N LYS A 44 9.01 5.66 -4.75
CA LYS A 44 10.22 6.18 -4.13
C LYS A 44 9.87 7.49 -3.43
N TYR A 45 10.21 7.60 -2.16
CA TYR A 45 9.73 8.69 -1.29
C TYR A 45 10.89 9.30 -0.52
N CYS A 46 10.91 10.63 -0.40
CA CYS A 46 11.88 11.39 0.38
C CYS A 46 11.23 12.68 0.90
N GLY A 47 11.93 13.40 1.79
CA GLY A 47 11.36 14.56 2.47
C GLY A 47 10.36 14.16 3.55
N SER A 48 9.30 14.96 3.71
CA SER A 48 8.28 14.78 4.75
C SER A 48 6.87 14.48 4.20
N GLN A 49 6.75 14.27 2.88
CA GLN A 49 5.46 13.98 2.26
C GLN A 49 5.10 12.50 2.39
N VAL A 50 4.01 12.23 3.10
CA VAL A 50 3.45 10.88 3.24
C VAL A 50 2.65 10.52 1.97
N PRO A 51 2.95 9.41 1.28
CA PRO A 51 2.24 9.00 0.09
C PRO A 51 0.90 8.33 0.40
N ARG A 52 0.09 8.11 -0.64
CA ARG A 52 -1.11 7.27 -0.55
C ARG A 52 -0.73 5.81 -0.24
N SER A 53 -1.67 5.08 0.36
CA SER A 53 -1.51 3.65 0.65
C SER A 53 -1.17 2.85 -0.61
N ILE A 54 -0.33 1.83 -0.44
CA ILE A 54 0.22 1.03 -1.53
C ILE A 54 -0.32 -0.39 -1.39
N VAL A 55 -0.89 -0.92 -2.47
CA VAL A 55 -1.39 -2.29 -2.54
C VAL A 55 -0.43 -3.14 -3.36
N SER A 56 0.03 -4.25 -2.79
CA SER A 56 0.90 -5.21 -3.49
C SER A 56 0.19 -5.97 -4.61
N SER A 57 0.96 -6.52 -5.54
CA SER A 57 0.49 -7.50 -6.51
C SER A 57 0.58 -8.93 -5.99
N SER A 58 1.47 -9.19 -5.03
CA SER A 58 1.77 -10.50 -4.43
C SER A 58 1.60 -10.50 -2.89
N GLU A 59 1.94 -11.59 -2.20
CA GLU A 59 1.96 -11.63 -0.73
C GLU A 59 3.08 -10.78 -0.10
N TYR A 60 3.93 -10.16 -0.91
CA TYR A 60 5.14 -9.48 -0.45
C TYR A 60 5.21 -8.02 -0.92
N LEU A 61 5.65 -7.17 0.00
CA LEU A 61 6.25 -5.87 -0.31
C LEU A 61 7.60 -5.81 0.38
N THR A 62 8.58 -5.24 -0.30
CA THR A 62 9.87 -4.93 0.28
C THR A 62 9.95 -3.42 0.48
N VAL A 63 10.28 -2.98 1.70
CA VAL A 63 10.57 -1.58 2.01
C VAL A 63 12.08 -1.44 2.14
N HIS A 64 12.69 -0.69 1.24
CA HIS A 64 14.14 -0.49 1.19
C HIS A 64 14.47 0.98 1.47
N LEU A 65 15.11 1.23 2.61
CA LEU A 65 15.54 2.57 3.03
C LEU A 65 17.01 2.77 2.66
N VAL A 66 17.27 3.77 1.82
CA VAL A 66 18.61 4.20 1.41
C VAL A 66 18.88 5.58 2.00
N ASN A 67 19.92 5.68 2.81
CA ASN A 67 20.29 6.90 3.50
C ASN A 67 21.79 6.91 3.79
N GLU A 68 22.47 8.02 3.46
CA GLU A 68 23.91 8.14 3.69
C GLU A 68 24.27 9.07 4.86
N TYR A 69 23.53 10.16 5.08
CA TYR A 69 23.96 11.23 6.00
C TYR A 69 22.86 11.82 6.89
N SER A 70 21.60 11.47 6.65
CA SER A 70 20.47 12.21 7.18
C SER A 70 19.79 11.47 8.32
N SER A 71 19.17 12.20 9.27
CA SER A 71 18.25 11.56 10.22
C SER A 71 16.96 11.20 9.48
N VAL A 72 16.51 9.95 9.65
CA VAL A 72 15.26 9.46 9.05
C VAL A 72 14.33 8.99 10.15
N SER A 73 13.11 9.54 10.15
CA SER A 73 11.99 9.06 10.92
C SER A 73 10.99 8.42 9.96
N PHE A 74 10.78 7.11 10.10
CA PHE A 74 9.87 6.36 9.24
C PHE A 74 8.98 5.44 10.08
N ARG A 75 7.68 5.51 9.84
CA ARG A 75 6.70 4.58 10.41
C ARG A 75 5.67 4.22 9.35
N ALA A 76 5.43 2.92 9.23
CA ALA A 76 4.37 2.38 8.42
C ALA A 76 3.59 1.33 9.20
N VAL A 77 2.34 1.15 8.81
CA VAL A 77 1.49 0.04 9.24
C VAL A 77 1.11 -0.76 8.01
N TYR A 78 0.96 -2.07 8.17
CA TYR A 78 0.53 -2.93 7.07
C TYR A 78 -0.64 -3.79 7.51
N SER A 79 -1.51 -4.12 6.57
CA SER A 79 -2.53 -5.14 6.72
C SER A 79 -2.43 -6.12 5.57
N VAL A 80 -2.85 -7.35 5.85
CA VAL A 80 -2.89 -8.42 4.86
C VAL A 80 -4.36 -8.70 4.55
N PHE A 81 -4.72 -8.69 3.28
CA PHE A 81 -6.08 -8.94 2.84
C PHE A 81 -6.08 -9.89 1.65
N THR A 82 -7.13 -10.68 1.50
CA THR A 82 -7.28 -11.50 0.30
C THR A 82 -7.76 -10.62 -0.85
N SER A 83 -7.11 -10.73 -2.00
CA SER A 83 -7.21 -9.80 -3.12
C SER A 83 -8.53 -9.76 -3.90
N ARG A 84 -9.65 -10.15 -3.30
CA ARG A 84 -10.71 -10.80 -4.08
C ARG A 84 -12.03 -10.05 -4.11
N CYS A 85 -12.39 -9.29 -3.08
CA CYS A 85 -13.66 -8.52 -2.95
C CYS A 85 -13.88 -8.13 -1.47
N GLY A 86 -14.79 -7.17 -1.20
CA GLY A 86 -15.14 -6.79 0.18
C GLY A 86 -14.77 -5.34 0.54
N GLY A 87 -14.90 -4.98 1.82
CA GLY A 87 -14.52 -3.68 2.38
C GLY A 87 -15.59 -3.05 3.28
N GLU A 88 -15.30 -1.88 3.83
CA GLU A 88 -16.28 -1.08 4.60
C GLU A 88 -17.14 -0.22 3.67
N LEU A 89 -18.45 -0.21 3.92
CA LEU A 89 -19.44 0.58 3.22
C LEU A 89 -20.20 1.46 4.21
N THR A 90 -20.20 2.76 3.94
CA THR A 90 -20.82 3.79 4.80
C THR A 90 -21.85 4.64 4.07
N SER A 91 -22.13 4.32 2.80
CA SER A 91 -23.10 5.07 2.00
C SER A 91 -24.53 4.76 2.45
N ALA A 92 -25.41 5.75 2.40
CA ALA A 92 -26.83 5.58 2.73
C ALA A 92 -27.57 4.64 1.76
N SER A 93 -27.04 4.47 0.55
CA SER A 93 -27.52 3.55 -0.47
C SER A 93 -26.37 3.11 -1.38
N GLY A 94 -26.52 1.97 -2.04
CA GLY A 94 -25.53 1.45 -2.98
C GLY A 94 -25.91 0.05 -3.47
N GLU A 95 -25.06 -0.52 -4.30
CA GLU A 95 -25.23 -1.87 -4.84
C GLU A 95 -24.03 -2.75 -4.48
N LEU A 96 -24.33 -4.00 -4.14
CA LEU A 96 -23.35 -5.03 -3.83
C LEU A 96 -23.36 -6.05 -4.97
N ALA A 97 -22.19 -6.33 -5.51
CA ALA A 97 -22.03 -7.36 -6.53
C ALA A 97 -20.84 -8.25 -6.19
N SER A 98 -20.99 -9.54 -6.51
CA SER A 98 -19.87 -10.45 -6.51
C SER A 98 -18.83 -9.98 -7.55
N PRO A 99 -17.53 -10.17 -7.31
CA PRO A 99 -16.53 -9.97 -8.33
C PRO A 99 -16.90 -10.78 -9.58
N GLN A 100 -16.74 -10.13 -10.74
CA GLN A 100 -17.06 -10.64 -12.08
C GLN A 100 -18.55 -10.74 -12.44
N TYR A 101 -19.49 -10.33 -11.57
CA TYR A 101 -20.90 -10.28 -11.93
C TYR A 101 -21.11 -9.59 -13.30
N PRO A 102 -21.90 -10.17 -14.24
CA PRO A 102 -22.82 -11.30 -14.08
C PRO A 102 -22.20 -12.70 -14.28
N GLU A 103 -20.90 -12.78 -14.56
CA GLU A 103 -20.19 -14.04 -14.72
C GLU A 103 -20.11 -14.82 -13.39
N PRO A 104 -19.89 -16.15 -13.44
CA PRO A 104 -19.83 -16.98 -12.25
C PRO A 104 -18.78 -16.52 -11.23
N TYR A 105 -19.14 -16.54 -9.95
CA TYR A 105 -18.22 -16.23 -8.87
C TYR A 105 -17.03 -17.21 -8.89
N PRO A 106 -15.78 -16.72 -8.83
CA PRO A 106 -14.64 -17.61 -8.98
C PRO A 106 -14.48 -18.53 -7.76
N ALA A 107 -14.09 -19.78 -8.00
CA ALA A 107 -13.87 -20.75 -6.93
C ALA A 107 -12.73 -20.32 -5.98
N ASN A 108 -12.87 -20.63 -4.70
CA ASN A 108 -11.93 -20.26 -3.63
C ASN A 108 -11.78 -18.73 -3.49
N PHE A 109 -12.90 -18.01 -3.59
CA PHE A 109 -13.01 -16.61 -3.22
C PHE A 109 -13.83 -16.49 -1.94
N GLU A 110 -13.44 -15.58 -1.07
CA GLU A 110 -14.18 -15.20 0.14
C GLU A 110 -14.21 -13.67 0.17
N CYS A 111 -15.41 -13.11 0.23
CA CYS A 111 -15.65 -11.67 0.31
C CYS A 111 -16.25 -11.33 1.67
N GLU A 112 -15.78 -10.26 2.31
CA GLU A 112 -16.40 -9.71 3.51
C GLU A 112 -16.70 -8.23 3.32
N TRP A 113 -17.96 -7.83 3.53
CA TRP A 113 -18.37 -6.43 3.52
C TRP A 113 -18.87 -6.03 4.91
N SER A 114 -18.28 -4.99 5.48
CA SER A 114 -18.73 -4.36 6.72
C SER A 114 -19.61 -3.17 6.35
N ILE A 115 -20.88 -3.18 6.76
CA ILE A 115 -21.80 -2.07 6.48
C ILE A 115 -22.04 -1.31 7.77
N SER A 116 -21.72 -0.01 7.76
CA SER A 116 -21.93 0.89 8.88
C SER A 116 -22.91 1.99 8.50
N ALA A 117 -24.03 2.07 9.22
CA ALA A 117 -25.02 3.13 9.09
C ALA A 117 -24.98 4.04 10.33
N GLY A 118 -25.36 5.31 10.15
CA GLY A 118 -25.61 6.21 11.29
C GLY A 118 -26.75 5.70 12.18
N PRO A 119 -26.81 6.14 13.45
CA PRO A 119 -27.84 5.72 14.41
C PRO A 119 -29.27 6.08 14.01
#